data_AF-A0A117J4T0-F1
#
_entry.id   AF-A0A117J4T0-F1
#
_cell.length_a   1.000
_cell.length_b   1.000
_cell.length_c   1.000
_cell.angle_alpha   90.00
_cell.angle_beta   90.00
_cell.angle_gamma   90.00
#
_symmetry.space_group_name_H-M   'P 1'
#
loop_
_entity.id
_entity.type
_entity.pdbx_description
1 polymer ?
#
loop_
_entity_poly.entity_id
_entity_poly.type
_entity_poly.pdbx_seq_one_letter_code
_entity_poly.pdbx_strand_id
1 'polypeptide(L)'
;MHQKKLVVMEDDDEKRTMSWGEADDGLAYVRETAMGTVTEFAYGERFWETTFFFRPTKAYNLDDVADRVATSGDDCFLCDIADALEFWGIPYERGSHPPARCLAATEKDEKSEKIGYAPCKTHGALS
;
A
#
# COMPACT_ATOMS: atom_id res chain seq x y z
N MET A 1 7.04 2.17 -22.28
CA MET A 1 6.14 2.82 -21.30
C MET A 1 5.05 1.82 -20.97
N HIS A 2 5.28 0.97 -19.97
CA HIS A 2 4.34 -0.08 -19.60
C HIS A 2 3.27 0.50 -18.68
N GLN A 3 2.03 0.10 -18.91
CA GLN A 3 0.79 0.75 -18.49
C GLN A 3 0.74 1.00 -16.97
N LYS A 4 0.58 2.26 -16.55
CA LYS A 4 0.28 2.63 -15.16
C LYS A 4 -1.23 2.78 -14.98
N LYS A 5 -1.81 2.02 -14.06
CA LYS A 5 -3.20 2.14 -13.63
C LYS A 5 -3.26 2.78 -12.24
N LEU A 6 -4.35 3.51 -11.95
CA LEU A 6 -4.56 4.26 -10.72
C LEU A 6 -6.05 4.26 -10.36
N VAL A 7 -6.36 3.99 -9.10
CA VAL A 7 -7.68 4.17 -8.48
C VAL A 7 -7.53 5.09 -7.27
N VAL A 8 -8.48 6.00 -7.09
CA VAL A 8 -8.55 6.91 -5.94
C VAL A 8 -9.78 6.51 -5.14
N MET A 9 -9.59 6.29 -3.85
CA MET A 9 -10.59 5.94 -2.84
C MET A 9 -10.59 7.09 -1.84
N GLU A 10 -11.70 7.80 -1.72
CA GLU A 10 -11.77 9.04 -0.94
C GLU A 10 -12.99 9.00 -0.02
N ASP A 11 -12.75 9.20 1.27
CA ASP A 11 -13.75 9.51 2.29
C ASP A 11 -13.43 10.90 2.91
N ASP A 12 -14.28 11.40 3.81
CA ASP A 12 -14.17 12.77 4.36
C ASP A 12 -12.83 13.00 5.08
N ASP A 13 -12.27 11.95 5.68
CA ASP A 13 -11.09 11.98 6.55
C ASP A 13 -9.82 11.36 5.93
N GLU A 14 -9.95 10.58 4.85
CA GLU A 14 -8.83 9.84 4.26
C GLU A 14 -8.93 9.71 2.75
N LYS A 15 -7.83 10.03 2.07
CA LYS A 15 -7.62 9.80 0.66
C LYS A 15 -6.59 8.69 0.48
N ARG A 16 -7.03 7.56 -0.06
CA ARG A 16 -6.15 6.45 -0.45
C ARG A 16 -6.09 6.34 -1.96
N THR A 17 -4.94 5.97 -2.49
CA THR A 17 -4.80 5.66 -3.90
C THR A 17 -4.11 4.33 -4.08
N MET A 18 -4.61 3.50 -4.97
CA MET A 18 -3.94 2.28 -5.42
C MET A 18 -3.43 2.48 -6.83
N SER A 19 -2.14 2.24 -7.07
CA SER A 19 -1.54 2.31 -8.40
C SER A 19 -0.74 1.06 -8.69
N TRP A 20 -0.78 0.58 -9.94
CA TRP A 20 -0.04 -0.60 -10.33
C TRP A 20 0.41 -0.51 -11.79
N GLY A 21 1.45 -1.26 -12.12
CA GLY A 21 2.03 -1.29 -13.45
C GLY A 21 3.29 -2.13 -13.50
N GLU A 22 4.04 -2.02 -14.58
CA GLU A 22 5.33 -2.69 -14.75
C GLU A 22 6.47 -1.68 -14.56
N ALA A 23 7.47 -2.05 -13.78
CA ALA A 23 8.72 -1.33 -13.57
C ALA A 23 9.69 -1.58 -14.73
N ASP A 24 10.74 -0.75 -14.85
CA ASP A 24 11.70 -0.82 -15.96
C ASP A 24 12.50 -2.14 -16.03
N ASP A 25 12.60 -2.88 -14.92
CA ASP A 25 13.24 -4.19 -14.82
C ASP A 25 12.31 -5.38 -15.14
N GLY A 26 11.04 -5.10 -15.48
CA GLY A 26 10.02 -6.11 -15.79
C GLY A 26 9.30 -6.69 -14.56
N LEU A 27 9.55 -6.17 -13.36
CA LEU A 27 8.73 -6.47 -12.18
C LEU A 27 7.39 -5.75 -12.26
N ALA A 28 6.34 -6.42 -11.78
CA ALA A 28 5.09 -5.77 -11.47
C ALA A 28 5.25 -4.99 -10.16
N TYR A 29 4.72 -3.76 -10.11
CA TYR A 29 4.59 -3.01 -8.88
C TYR A 29 3.13 -2.74 -8.55
N VAL A 30 2.83 -2.73 -7.25
CA VAL A 30 1.57 -2.24 -6.70
C VAL A 30 1.91 -1.31 -5.56
N ARG A 31 1.38 -0.09 -5.60
CA ARG A 31 1.66 0.97 -4.65
C ARG A 31 0.37 1.50 -4.10
N GLU A 32 0.32 1.57 -2.79
CA GLU A 32 -0.68 2.30 -2.04
C GLU A 32 -0.09 3.60 -1.52
N THR A 33 -0.85 4.69 -1.68
CA THR A 33 -0.62 5.91 -0.92
C THR A 33 -1.85 6.20 -0.07
N ALA A 34 -1.64 6.64 1.16
CA ALA A 34 -2.69 7.07 2.05
C ALA A 34 -2.34 8.48 2.57
N MET A 35 -3.33 9.35 2.62
CA MET A 35 -3.19 10.72 3.09
C MET A 35 -4.46 11.13 3.82
N GLY A 36 -4.34 11.54 5.07
CA GLY A 36 -5.51 11.91 5.87
C GLY A 36 -5.25 11.93 7.36
N THR A 37 -6.29 12.28 8.12
CA THR A 37 -6.29 12.30 9.59
C THR A 37 -6.11 10.88 10.15
N VAL A 38 -6.71 9.89 9.48
CA VAL A 38 -6.55 8.46 9.82
C VAL A 38 -5.11 7.99 9.57
N THR A 39 -4.51 8.36 8.43
CA THR A 39 -3.10 8.06 8.13
C THR A 39 -2.16 8.69 9.16
N GLU A 40 -2.37 9.96 9.50
CA GLU A 40 -1.58 10.68 10.52
C GLU A 40 -1.66 9.97 11.88
N PHE A 41 -2.85 9.53 12.27
CA PHE A 41 -3.05 8.78 13.51
C PHE A 41 -2.36 7.41 13.49
N ALA A 42 -2.46 6.68 12.37
CA ALA A 42 -1.97 5.30 12.26
C ALA A 42 -0.45 5.19 12.10
N TYR A 43 0.14 6.10 11.31
CA TYR A 43 1.56 6.04 10.92
C TYR A 43 2.40 7.17 11.51
N GLY A 44 1.78 8.15 12.19
CA GLY A 44 2.46 9.34 12.69
C GLY A 44 2.85 10.35 11.61
N GLU A 45 2.44 10.10 10.36
CA GLU A 45 2.72 10.94 9.20
C GLU A 45 1.44 11.17 8.40
N ARG A 46 1.22 12.40 7.92
CA ARG A 46 0.05 12.75 7.09
C ARG A 46 0.00 12.05 5.74
N PHE A 47 1.11 11.45 5.34
CA PHE A 47 1.25 10.76 4.08
C PHE A 47 2.03 9.47 4.32
N TRP A 48 1.49 8.37 3.84
CA TRP A 48 2.13 7.06 3.87
C TRP A 48 2.14 6.49 2.45
N GLU A 49 3.28 5.91 2.06
CA GLU A 49 3.42 5.21 0.79
C GLU A 49 4.06 3.85 1.05
N THR A 50 3.46 2.80 0.49
CA THR A 50 4.07 1.46 0.46
C THR A 50 3.96 0.90 -0.94
N THR A 51 5.04 0.29 -1.41
CA THR A 51 5.07 -0.35 -2.73
C THR A 51 5.51 -1.81 -2.58
N PHE A 52 4.80 -2.73 -3.22
CA PHE A 52 5.22 -4.11 -3.41
C PHE A 52 5.70 -4.31 -4.84
N PHE A 53 6.81 -5.01 -4.98
CA PHE A 53 7.36 -5.45 -6.26
C PHE A 53 7.32 -6.96 -6.32
N PHE A 54 6.84 -7.53 -7.42
CA PHE A 54 6.83 -8.98 -7.60
C PHE A 54 7.05 -9.33 -9.07
N ARG A 55 7.52 -10.55 -9.31
CA ARG A 55 7.61 -11.06 -10.69
C ARG A 55 6.26 -11.66 -11.09
N PRO A 56 5.57 -11.13 -12.11
CA PRO A 56 4.29 -11.68 -12.52
C PRO A 56 4.45 -13.11 -13.00
N THR A 57 3.45 -13.94 -12.70
CA THR A 57 3.40 -15.34 -13.11
C THR A 57 2.16 -15.60 -13.94
N LYS A 58 2.01 -16.81 -14.47
CA LYS A 58 0.75 -17.22 -15.12
C LYS A 58 -0.42 -17.35 -14.13
N ALA A 59 -0.13 -17.53 -12.84
CA ALA A 59 -1.14 -17.72 -11.80
C ALA A 59 -1.60 -16.40 -11.18
N TYR A 60 -0.75 -15.37 -11.21
CA TYR A 60 -1.08 -14.04 -10.70
C TYR A 60 -0.21 -12.97 -11.39
N ASN A 61 -0.86 -11.97 -11.95
CA ASN A 61 -0.25 -10.87 -12.71
C ASN A 61 -1.05 -9.55 -12.53
N LEU A 62 -0.71 -8.52 -13.30
CA LEU A 62 -1.32 -7.18 -13.18
C LEU A 62 -2.81 -7.12 -13.57
N ASP A 63 -3.32 -8.08 -14.35
CA ASP A 63 -4.77 -8.19 -14.61
C ASP A 63 -5.50 -8.74 -13.37
N ASP A 64 -4.91 -9.69 -12.64
CA ASP A 64 -5.49 -10.17 -11.37
C ASP A 64 -5.49 -9.08 -10.29
N VAL A 65 -4.44 -8.25 -10.25
CA VAL A 65 -4.43 -7.04 -9.41
C VAL A 65 -5.55 -6.08 -9.83
N ALA A 66 -5.73 -5.86 -11.13
CA ALA A 66 -6.78 -4.98 -11.63
C ALA A 66 -8.19 -5.50 -11.30
N ASP A 67 -8.41 -6.81 -11.43
CA ASP A 67 -9.67 -7.47 -11.06
C ASP A 67 -9.94 -7.36 -9.57
N ARG A 68 -8.92 -7.58 -8.72
CA ARG A 68 -9.05 -7.45 -7.27
C ARG A 68 -9.42 -6.03 -6.85
N VAL A 69 -8.77 -5.02 -7.44
CA VAL A 69 -9.10 -3.61 -7.18
C VAL A 69 -10.51 -3.28 -7.67
N ALA A 70 -10.91 -3.77 -8.84
CA ALA A 70 -12.24 -3.51 -9.41
C ALA A 70 -13.37 -4.18 -8.61
N THR A 71 -13.12 -5.39 -8.09
CA THR A 71 -14.11 -6.15 -7.30
C THR A 71 -14.23 -5.68 -5.85
N SER A 72 -13.14 -5.16 -5.28
CA SER A 72 -13.10 -4.73 -3.87
C SER A 72 -13.38 -3.23 -3.69
N GLY A 73 -13.20 -2.40 -4.74
CA GLY A 73 -13.47 -0.97 -4.66
C GLY A 73 -12.67 -0.28 -3.55
N ASP A 74 -13.36 0.53 -2.74
CA ASP A 74 -12.78 1.27 -1.61
C ASP A 74 -12.27 0.38 -0.46
N ASP A 75 -12.70 -0.89 -0.42
CA ASP A 75 -12.23 -1.89 0.55
C ASP A 75 -10.95 -2.59 0.09
N CYS A 76 -10.33 -2.18 -1.03
CA CYS A 76 -9.07 -2.75 -1.48
C CYS A 76 -7.87 -2.12 -0.75
N PHE A 77 -7.13 -2.93 0.00
CA PHE A 77 -5.88 -2.53 0.64
C PHE A 77 -4.68 -3.21 0.00
N LEU A 78 -3.49 -2.65 0.19
CA LEU A 78 -2.26 -3.28 -0.26
C LEU A 78 -2.04 -4.65 0.41
N CYS A 79 -2.57 -4.86 1.61
CA CYS A 79 -2.52 -6.14 2.31
C CYS A 79 -3.28 -7.24 1.56
N ASP A 80 -4.41 -6.94 0.92
CA ASP A 80 -5.13 -7.93 0.08
C ASP A 80 -4.27 -8.46 -1.06
N ILE A 81 -3.37 -7.62 -1.58
CA ILE A 81 -2.44 -7.99 -2.64
C ILE A 81 -1.29 -8.83 -2.06
N ALA A 82 -0.79 -8.52 -0.87
CA ALA A 82 0.17 -9.38 -0.17
C ALA A 82 -0.41 -10.77 0.11
N ASP A 83 -1.62 -10.84 0.68
CA ASP A 83 -2.30 -12.11 0.94
C ASP A 83 -2.46 -12.96 -0.33
N ALA A 84 -2.81 -12.33 -1.46
CA ALA A 84 -2.90 -13.02 -2.74
C ALA A 84 -1.52 -13.53 -3.21
N LEU A 85 -0.48 -12.72 -3.12
CA LEU A 85 0.88 -13.11 -3.49
C LEU A 85 1.38 -14.29 -2.64
N GLU A 86 1.10 -14.26 -1.33
CA GLU A 86 1.44 -15.36 -0.41
C GLU A 86 0.63 -16.62 -0.73
N PHE A 87 -0.67 -16.50 -0.98
CA PHE A 87 -1.54 -17.61 -1.37
C PHE A 87 -1.03 -18.32 -2.65
N TRP A 88 -0.55 -17.56 -3.62
CA TRP A 88 0.02 -18.09 -4.87
C TRP A 88 1.51 -18.45 -4.78
N GLY A 89 2.15 -18.24 -3.62
CA GLY A 89 3.57 -18.54 -3.41
C GLY A 89 4.52 -17.66 -4.24
N ILE A 90 4.11 -16.43 -4.52
CA ILE A 90 4.88 -15.47 -5.33
C ILE A 90 5.70 -14.59 -4.40
N PRO A 91 7.04 -14.61 -4.52
CA PRO A 91 7.89 -13.75 -3.72
C PRO A 91 7.67 -12.28 -4.13
N TYR A 92 7.60 -11.41 -3.13
CA TYR A 92 7.50 -9.97 -3.33
C TYR A 92 8.42 -9.22 -2.39
N GLU A 93 8.87 -8.06 -2.85
CA GLU A 93 9.72 -7.14 -2.09
C GLU A 93 8.90 -5.92 -1.68
N ARG A 94 9.04 -5.51 -0.42
CA ARG A 94 8.45 -4.27 0.08
C ARG A 94 9.44 -3.13 -0.11
N GLY A 95 9.12 -2.20 -1.00
CA GLY A 95 9.73 -0.89 -1.05
C GLY A 95 9.18 -0.02 0.09
N SER A 96 10.08 0.42 0.99
CA SER A 96 9.76 1.41 2.02
C SER A 96 10.03 2.82 1.49
N HIS A 97 9.19 3.76 1.87
CA HIS A 97 9.47 5.18 1.74
C HIS A 97 10.68 5.56 2.63
N PRO A 98 11.59 6.45 2.18
CA PRO A 98 12.12 7.53 3.01
C PRO A 98 11.36 8.84 2.69
N PRO A 99 11.05 9.69 3.68
CA PRO A 99 10.25 10.89 3.46
C PRO A 99 11.08 11.92 2.68
N ALA A 100 10.77 12.10 1.39
CA ALA A 100 11.25 13.25 0.66
C ALA A 100 10.31 14.45 0.91
N ARG A 101 10.60 15.19 1.99
CA ARG A 101 10.20 16.58 2.25
C ARG A 101 8.71 16.85 2.55
N CYS A 102 8.35 16.73 3.82
CA CYS A 102 7.46 17.69 4.49
C CYS A 102 8.27 18.50 5.53
N LEU A 103 9.23 19.31 5.06
CA LEU A 103 9.70 20.46 5.82
C LEU A 103 8.65 21.57 5.65
N ALA A 104 7.64 21.59 6.52
CA ALA A 104 7.02 22.80 7.09
C ALA A 104 5.77 22.46 7.91
N ALA A 105 5.60 23.20 9.02
CA ALA A 105 4.58 23.14 10.08
C ALA A 105 4.84 22.01 11.10
N THR A 106 5.37 22.20 12.32
CA THR A 106 5.06 23.19 13.38
C THR A 106 3.53 23.33 13.49
N GLU A 107 2.79 22.81 14.47
CA GLU A 107 2.96 22.73 15.92
C GLU A 107 1.92 21.73 16.48
N LYS A 108 2.24 21.11 17.63
CA LYS A 108 1.37 20.72 18.76
C LYS A 108 -0.06 20.21 18.45
N ASP A 109 -0.39 18.99 18.89
CA ASP A 109 -1.11 18.83 20.15
C ASP A 109 -1.07 17.38 20.66
N GLU A 110 -1.14 17.29 21.98
CA GLU A 110 -1.06 16.12 22.85
C GLU A 110 -2.44 15.44 22.96
N LYS A 111 -2.49 14.18 23.43
CA LYS A 111 -3.71 13.40 23.80
C LYS A 111 -4.46 12.79 22.59
N SER A 112 -4.97 11.57 22.56
CA SER A 112 -5.38 10.60 23.58
C SER A 112 -5.62 9.25 22.87
N GLU A 113 -5.00 8.17 23.32
CA GLU A 113 -5.68 7.02 23.94
C GLU A 113 -6.30 5.95 22.99
N LYS A 114 -5.50 4.90 22.79
CA LYS A 114 -5.84 3.46 22.72
C LYS A 114 -7.08 3.03 21.95
N ILE A 115 -6.86 2.64 20.69
CA ILE A 115 -7.57 1.51 20.08
C ILE A 115 -6.53 0.70 19.30
N GLY A 116 -6.28 -0.53 19.75
CA GLY A 116 -5.24 -1.39 19.17
C GLY A 116 -5.66 -1.90 17.79
N TYR A 117 -5.04 -1.38 16.74
CA TYR A 117 -4.99 -2.05 15.44
C TYR A 117 -3.66 -2.80 15.33
N ALA A 118 -3.77 -4.09 15.02
CA ALA A 118 -2.62 -4.97 14.89
C ALA A 118 -1.77 -4.51 13.69
N PRO A 119 -0.48 -4.17 13.88
CA PRO A 119 0.41 -3.99 12.74
C PRO A 119 0.42 -5.28 11.94
N CYS A 120 0.30 -5.18 10.61
CA CYS A 120 0.43 -6.30 9.69
C CYS A 120 1.68 -7.10 10.10
N LYS A 121 1.46 -8.29 10.67
CA LYS A 121 2.52 -9.08 11.29
C LYS A 121 3.61 -9.33 10.27
N THR A 122 4.76 -8.70 10.45
CA THR A 122 6.00 -9.19 9.88
C THR A 122 6.32 -10.51 10.59
N HIS A 123 5.77 -11.62 10.11
CA HIS A 123 6.30 -12.92 10.48
C HIS A 123 7.65 -13.06 9.80
N GLY A 124 8.68 -12.70 10.57
CA GLY A 124 10.05 -13.05 10.26
C GLY A 124 10.14 -14.54 9.97
N ALA A 125 10.84 -14.85 8.88
CA ALA A 125 11.30 -16.19 8.56
C ALA A 125 12.00 -16.79 9.80
N LEU A 126 11.41 -17.83 10.37
CA LEU A 126 12.10 -18.72 11.29
C LEU A 126 12.67 -19.87 10.46
N SER A 127 13.99 -19.87 10.31
CA SER A 127 14.78 -21.11 10.18
C SER A 127 15.27 -21.53 11.56
#